data_AF-A0A7S3BPU6-F1
#
_entry.id   AF-A0A7S3BPU6-F1
#
_cell.length_a   1.000
_cell.length_b   1.000
_cell.length_c   1.000
_cell.angle_alpha   90.00
_cell.angle_beta   90.00
_cell.angle_gamma   90.00
#
_symmetry.space_group_name_H-M   'P 1'
#
loop_
_entity.id
_entity.type
_entity.pdbx_description
1 polymer ?
#
loop_
_entity_poly.entity_id
_entity_poly.type
_entity_poly.pdbx_seq_one_letter_code
_entity_poly.pdbx_strand_id
1 'polypeptide(L)'
;MDADERFLKDYITNKGWVDREEGGGAASRPRLAELGEDDSEDERELEEAEEFENAYNFRFEEPAGAQLVAHAREQSGVRKDAKKERRKEARQRKQERKQKERRDAVEELKRLKALKRQALEARMTEILASAGAGVDTDGATNGLGEEFDPAKHDRHMAEMFGDQYYDAEDEDFNPDAAGKGGKAMKKPEAGLDDIPAYGEDEDEDDDDDENVDDDEGEGE
;
A
#
# COMPACT_ATOMS: atom_id res chain seq x y z
N MET A 1 -34.77 -62.53 59.52
CA MET A 1 -35.96 -61.84 58.98
C MET A 1 -36.70 -61.28 60.15
N ASP A 2 -36.13 -60.19 60.66
CA ASP A 2 -36.68 -59.39 61.76
C ASP A 2 -38.01 -58.76 61.34
N ALA A 3 -38.85 -58.38 62.31
CA ALA A 3 -40.16 -57.82 62.02
C ALA A 3 -40.07 -56.56 61.13
N ASP A 4 -39.05 -55.75 61.36
CA ASP A 4 -38.77 -54.51 60.63
C ASP A 4 -38.34 -54.79 59.18
N GLU A 5 -37.56 -55.85 58.94
CA GLU A 5 -37.13 -56.26 57.60
C GLU A 5 -38.30 -56.77 56.75
N ARG A 6 -39.24 -57.49 57.36
CA ARG A 6 -40.44 -57.97 56.67
C ARG A 6 -41.37 -56.81 56.31
N PHE A 7 -41.56 -55.88 57.24
CA PHE A 7 -42.36 -54.67 57.01
C PHE A 7 -41.77 -53.82 55.88
N LEU A 8 -40.46 -53.54 55.89
CA LEU A 8 -39.83 -52.72 54.85
C LEU A 8 -39.91 -53.37 53.47
N LYS A 9 -39.72 -54.70 53.40
CA LYS A 9 -39.84 -55.44 52.15
C LYS A 9 -41.26 -55.40 51.60
N ASP A 10 -42.28 -55.60 52.44
CA ASP A 10 -43.67 -55.50 52.01
C ASP A 10 -44.05 -54.06 51.63
N TYR A 11 -43.57 -53.05 52.37
CA TYR A 11 -43.82 -51.64 52.08
C TYR A 11 -43.25 -51.21 50.72
N ILE A 12 -42.02 -51.65 50.40
CA ILE A 12 -41.38 -51.39 49.11
C ILE A 12 -42.04 -52.15 47.97
N THR A 13 -42.36 -53.42 48.19
CA THR A 13 -42.94 -54.28 47.14
C THR A 13 -44.37 -53.88 46.80
N ASN A 14 -45.19 -53.54 47.81
CA ASN A 14 -46.58 -53.15 47.63
C ASN A 14 -46.78 -51.63 47.45
N LYS A 15 -45.70 -50.85 47.40
CA LYS A 15 -45.71 -49.39 47.25
C LYS A 15 -46.63 -48.70 48.26
N GLY A 16 -46.41 -48.98 49.54
CA GLY A 16 -47.24 -48.47 50.64
C GLY A 16 -47.22 -46.95 50.83
N TRP A 17 -46.42 -46.21 50.05
CA TRP A 17 -46.45 -44.74 49.96
C TRP A 17 -47.42 -44.21 48.91
N VAL A 18 -48.04 -45.08 48.10
CA VAL A 18 -49.06 -44.70 47.11
C VAL A 18 -50.41 -44.88 47.77
N ASP A 19 -51.08 -43.77 48.08
CA ASP A 19 -52.40 -43.78 48.70
C ASP A 19 -53.40 -44.42 47.72
N ARG A 20 -54.04 -45.52 48.14
CA ARG A 20 -54.84 -46.39 47.25
C ARG A 20 -56.34 -46.31 47.50
N GLU A 21 -56.77 -45.60 48.55
CA GLU A 21 -58.19 -45.38 48.83
C GLU A 21 -58.77 -44.11 48.19
N GLU A 22 -57.95 -43.22 47.64
CA GLU A 22 -58.45 -42.07 46.90
C GLU A 22 -58.07 -42.20 45.42
N GLY A 23 -59.06 -42.56 44.60
CA GLY A 23 -58.87 -42.60 43.16
C GLY A 23 -58.49 -41.22 42.62
N GLY A 24 -57.30 -41.12 42.04
CA GLY A 24 -56.94 -39.97 41.22
C GLY A 24 -55.44 -39.71 41.11
N GLY A 25 -54.92 -39.71 39.89
CA GLY A 25 -53.76 -38.88 39.54
C GLY A 25 -52.41 -39.59 39.47
N ALA A 26 -52.06 -39.96 38.24
CA ALA A 26 -50.77 -39.78 37.57
C ALA A 26 -49.44 -39.71 38.36
N ALA A 27 -48.48 -40.48 37.80
CA ALA A 27 -47.06 -40.18 37.65
C ALA A 27 -46.11 -40.48 38.83
N SER A 28 -45.29 -41.52 38.65
CA SER A 28 -43.82 -41.36 38.62
C SER A 28 -43.14 -42.70 38.27
N ARG A 29 -42.88 -42.92 36.98
CA ARG A 29 -41.74 -43.73 36.51
C ARG A 29 -40.75 -42.69 35.97
N PRO A 30 -39.46 -42.69 36.36
CA PRO A 30 -38.52 -41.75 35.78
C PRO A 30 -38.26 -42.15 34.33
N ARG A 31 -38.81 -41.38 33.38
CA ARG A 31 -38.45 -41.40 31.96
C ARG A 31 -37.07 -40.78 31.78
N LEU A 32 -36.02 -41.41 32.28
CA LEU A 32 -34.64 -40.96 32.04
C LEU A 32 -33.93 -41.81 30.95
N ALA A 33 -34.60 -42.82 30.40
CA ALA A 33 -34.03 -43.75 29.42
C ALA A 33 -34.54 -43.52 27.98
N GLU A 34 -35.35 -42.49 27.74
CA GLU A 34 -36.02 -42.19 26.47
C GLU A 34 -35.74 -40.72 26.11
N LEU A 35 -34.45 -40.35 26.05
CA LEU A 35 -34.00 -38.98 25.79
C LEU A 35 -32.96 -38.96 24.65
N GLY A 36 -33.05 -39.90 23.72
CA GLY A 36 -32.10 -40.03 22.62
C GLY A 36 -32.66 -40.66 21.33
N GLU A 37 -33.97 -40.91 21.26
CA GLU A 37 -34.64 -41.36 20.03
C GLU A 37 -35.76 -40.39 19.57
N ASP A 38 -36.12 -39.37 20.37
CA ASP A 38 -37.19 -38.39 20.08
C ASP A 38 -36.67 -37.02 19.61
N ASP A 39 -35.35 -36.78 19.68
CA ASP A 39 -34.74 -35.50 19.28
C ASP A 39 -35.01 -35.17 17.80
N SER A 40 -35.23 -36.18 16.95
CA SER A 40 -35.50 -35.98 15.51
C SER A 40 -36.92 -35.56 15.17
N GLU A 41 -37.89 -35.80 16.07
CA GLU A 41 -39.26 -35.29 15.91
C GLU A 41 -39.34 -33.88 16.50
N ASP A 42 -38.73 -33.64 17.65
CA ASP A 42 -38.59 -32.32 18.27
C ASP A 42 -37.82 -31.32 17.38
N GLU A 43 -36.73 -31.73 16.71
CA GLU A 43 -36.00 -30.90 15.75
C GLU A 43 -36.86 -30.52 14.53
N ARG A 44 -37.72 -31.43 14.05
CA ARG A 44 -38.62 -31.17 12.92
C ARG A 44 -39.75 -30.24 13.28
N GLU A 45 -40.28 -30.34 14.50
CA GLU A 45 -41.30 -29.40 14.99
C GLU A 45 -40.71 -27.98 15.15
N LEU A 46 -39.44 -27.87 15.51
CA LEU A 46 -38.69 -26.61 15.52
C LEU A 46 -38.50 -26.02 14.11
N GLU A 47 -38.11 -26.84 13.13
CA GLU A 47 -37.99 -26.41 11.73
C GLU A 47 -39.35 -25.94 11.16
N GLU A 48 -40.45 -26.67 11.42
CA GLU A 48 -41.78 -26.27 10.97
C GLU A 48 -42.24 -24.94 11.61
N ALA A 49 -41.90 -24.71 12.88
CA ALA A 49 -42.19 -23.45 13.57
C ALA A 49 -41.37 -22.29 12.97
N GLU A 50 -40.08 -22.50 12.71
CA GLU A 50 -39.21 -21.50 12.07
C GLU A 50 -39.68 -21.16 10.65
N GLU A 51 -40.07 -22.16 9.85
CA GLU A 51 -40.62 -21.94 8.50
C GLU A 51 -41.92 -21.13 8.53
N PHE A 52 -42.80 -21.42 9.50
CA PHE A 52 -44.05 -20.67 9.67
C PHE A 52 -43.79 -19.21 10.07
N GLU A 53 -42.88 -18.97 11.01
CA GLU A 53 -42.50 -17.62 11.42
C GLU A 53 -41.83 -16.84 10.27
N ASN A 54 -40.95 -17.49 9.52
CA ASN A 54 -40.30 -16.91 8.35
C ASN A 54 -41.35 -16.54 7.28
N ALA A 55 -42.25 -17.47 6.93
CA ALA A 55 -43.32 -17.22 5.97
C ALA A 55 -44.28 -16.08 6.41
N TYR A 56 -44.52 -15.92 7.71
CA TYR A 56 -45.34 -14.84 8.24
C TYR A 56 -44.63 -13.48 8.25
N ASN A 57 -43.35 -13.45 8.68
CA ASN A 57 -42.55 -12.24 8.79
C ASN A 57 -42.22 -11.65 7.41
N PHE A 58 -41.84 -12.50 6.45
CA PHE A 58 -41.39 -12.09 5.12
C PHE A 58 -42.52 -12.09 4.08
N ARG A 59 -43.79 -12.17 4.50
CA ARG A 59 -44.95 -12.34 3.61
C ARG A 59 -45.12 -11.26 2.54
N PHE A 60 -44.55 -10.08 2.76
CA PHE A 60 -44.62 -8.93 1.84
C PHE A 60 -43.30 -8.66 1.12
N GLU A 61 -42.24 -9.43 1.40
CA GLU A 61 -40.96 -9.28 0.74
C GLU A 61 -40.94 -10.12 -0.54
N GLU A 62 -40.54 -9.48 -1.64
CA GLU A 62 -40.33 -10.19 -2.90
C GLU A 62 -38.96 -10.91 -2.84
N PRO A 63 -38.87 -12.21 -3.18
CA PRO A 63 -37.63 -12.99 -3.07
C PRO A 63 -36.45 -12.44 -3.89
N ALA A 64 -36.69 -11.51 -4.82
CA ALA A 64 -35.68 -10.83 -5.63
C ALA A 64 -35.67 -9.30 -5.45
N GLY A 65 -36.34 -8.75 -4.43
CA GLY A 65 -36.45 -7.29 -4.23
C GLY A 65 -35.11 -6.59 -4.00
N ALA A 66 -34.08 -7.33 -3.55
CA ALA A 66 -32.71 -6.83 -3.40
C ALA A 66 -31.93 -6.79 -4.72
N GLN A 67 -32.40 -7.46 -5.78
CA GLN A 67 -31.73 -7.53 -7.07
C GLN A 67 -32.26 -6.44 -8.01
N LEU A 68 -31.59 -5.28 -8.02
CA LEU A 68 -31.88 -4.20 -8.95
C LEU A 68 -31.31 -4.51 -10.34
N VAL A 69 -32.16 -4.99 -11.25
CA VAL A 69 -31.79 -5.17 -12.66
C VAL A 69 -31.83 -3.81 -13.36
N ALA A 70 -30.68 -3.13 -13.43
CA ALA A 70 -30.54 -1.89 -14.18
C ALA A 70 -30.22 -2.19 -15.66
N HIS A 71 -31.08 -1.75 -16.57
CA HIS A 71 -30.78 -1.72 -17.99
C HIS A 71 -30.31 -0.31 -18.40
N ALA A 72 -29.20 -0.24 -19.13
CA ALA A 72 -28.71 1.02 -19.67
C ALA A 72 -29.78 1.66 -20.57
N ARG A 73 -30.26 2.86 -20.20
CA ARG A 73 -31.18 3.63 -21.04
C ARG A 73 -30.37 4.38 -22.09
N GLU A 74 -30.37 3.90 -23.33
CA GLU A 74 -29.88 4.68 -24.46
C GLU A 74 -30.97 5.69 -24.85
N GLN A 75 -30.83 6.93 -24.40
CA GLN A 75 -31.76 8.02 -24.70
C GLN A 75 -31.20 8.79 -25.91
N SER A 76 -31.86 8.74 -27.07
CA SER A 76 -31.47 9.45 -28.30
C SER A 76 -31.76 10.96 -28.21
N GLY A 77 -31.28 11.62 -27.16
CA GLY A 77 -31.49 13.04 -26.90
C GLY A 77 -30.30 13.87 -27.40
N VAL A 78 -30.44 14.48 -28.57
CA VAL A 78 -29.43 15.33 -29.26
C VAL A 78 -28.83 16.46 -28.39
N ARG A 79 -29.48 16.81 -27.27
CA ARG A 79 -29.03 17.91 -26.39
C ARG A 79 -27.94 17.52 -25.37
N LYS A 80 -27.75 16.23 -25.05
CA LYS A 80 -26.75 15.81 -24.05
C LYS A 80 -25.33 15.83 -24.60
N ASP A 81 -25.16 15.64 -25.91
CA ASP A 81 -23.84 15.41 -26.52
C ASP A 81 -22.98 16.69 -26.57
N ALA A 82 -23.52 17.83 -26.97
CA ALA A 82 -22.75 19.08 -27.07
C ALA A 82 -22.18 19.58 -25.71
N LYS A 83 -22.88 19.36 -24.59
CA LYS A 83 -22.38 19.74 -23.25
C LYS A 83 -21.29 18.76 -22.78
N LYS A 84 -21.45 17.47 -23.06
CA LYS A 84 -20.45 16.43 -22.75
C LYS A 84 -19.19 16.61 -23.59
N GLU A 85 -19.32 16.91 -24.87
CA GLU A 85 -18.19 17.19 -25.78
C GLU A 85 -17.39 18.41 -25.32
N ARG A 86 -18.04 19.52 -24.97
CA ARG A 86 -17.32 20.70 -24.45
C ARG A 86 -16.56 20.41 -23.14
N ARG A 87 -17.16 19.63 -22.23
CA ARG A 87 -16.48 19.21 -20.99
C ARG A 87 -15.29 18.30 -21.30
N LYS A 88 -15.44 17.36 -22.24
CA LYS A 88 -14.38 16.47 -22.70
C LYS A 88 -13.22 17.26 -23.35
N GLU A 89 -13.53 18.21 -24.22
CA GLU A 89 -12.54 19.08 -24.85
C GLU A 89 -11.80 19.95 -23.81
N ALA A 90 -12.51 20.50 -22.82
CA ALA A 90 -11.88 21.25 -21.74
C ALA A 90 -10.92 20.40 -20.89
N ARG A 91 -11.30 19.15 -20.60
CA ARG A 91 -10.44 18.17 -19.90
C ARG A 91 -9.21 17.83 -20.74
N GLN A 92 -9.39 17.53 -22.03
CA GLN A 92 -8.29 17.27 -22.95
C GLN A 92 -7.32 18.45 -23.04
N ARG A 93 -7.82 19.68 -23.19
CA ARG A 93 -6.98 20.89 -23.22
C ARG A 93 -6.20 21.12 -21.91
N LYS A 94 -6.80 20.83 -20.75
CA LYS A 94 -6.11 20.89 -19.45
C LYS A 94 -4.98 19.85 -19.38
N GLN A 95 -5.26 18.62 -19.82
CA GLN A 95 -4.30 17.53 -19.85
C GLN A 95 -3.14 17.83 -20.81
N GLU A 96 -3.42 18.32 -22.01
CA GLU A 96 -2.41 18.73 -22.98
C GLU A 96 -1.50 19.85 -22.44
N ARG A 97 -2.08 20.84 -21.74
CA ARG A 97 -1.30 21.90 -21.10
C ARG A 97 -0.37 21.35 -20.01
N LYS A 98 -0.87 20.48 -19.13
CA LYS A 98 -0.07 19.83 -18.07
C LYS A 98 1.04 18.96 -18.66
N GLN A 99 0.75 18.20 -19.72
CA GLN A 99 1.75 17.39 -20.41
C GLN A 99 2.82 18.25 -21.09
N LYS A 100 2.44 19.36 -21.71
CA LYS A 100 3.39 20.29 -22.32
C LYS A 100 4.32 20.89 -21.27
N GLU A 101 3.76 21.39 -20.17
CA GLU A 101 4.53 21.94 -19.05
C GLU A 101 5.51 20.91 -18.47
N ARG A 102 5.06 19.65 -18.28
CA ARG A 102 5.93 18.54 -17.86
C ARG A 102 7.07 18.30 -18.85
N ARG A 103 6.81 18.30 -20.17
CA ARG A 103 7.85 18.13 -21.20
C ARG A 103 8.85 19.28 -21.17
N ASP A 104 8.37 20.52 -21.13
CA ASP A 104 9.20 21.72 -21.07
C ASP A 104 10.11 21.70 -19.81
N ALA A 105 9.58 21.26 -18.66
CA ALA A 105 10.36 21.11 -17.42
C ALA A 105 11.44 20.02 -17.53
N VAL A 106 11.11 18.86 -18.12
CA VAL A 106 12.09 17.77 -18.33
C VAL A 106 13.19 18.19 -19.29
N GLU A 107 12.85 18.92 -20.36
CA GLU A 107 13.83 19.45 -21.31
C GLU A 107 14.78 20.47 -20.66
N GLU A 108 14.26 21.37 -19.82
CA GLU A 108 15.10 22.32 -19.09
C GLU A 108 15.99 21.62 -18.06
N LEU A 109 15.47 20.62 -17.32
CA LEU A 109 16.28 19.80 -16.42
C LEU A 109 17.40 19.08 -17.18
N LYS A 110 17.13 18.53 -18.36
CA LYS A 110 18.15 17.89 -19.19
C LYS A 110 19.22 18.88 -19.64
N ARG A 111 18.83 20.11 -20.01
CA ARG A 111 19.76 21.18 -20.36
C ARG A 111 20.63 21.57 -19.16
N LEU A 112 20.03 21.80 -17.99
CA LEU A 112 20.76 22.15 -16.77
C LEU A 112 21.72 21.03 -16.34
N LYS A 113 21.31 19.77 -16.44
CA LYS A 113 22.18 18.61 -16.18
C LYS A 113 23.36 18.57 -17.15
N ALA A 114 23.15 18.82 -18.44
CA ALA A 114 24.23 18.87 -19.42
C ALA A 114 25.22 20.03 -19.14
N LEU A 115 24.72 21.22 -18.80
CA LEU A 115 25.56 22.36 -18.42
C LEU A 115 26.37 22.08 -17.15
N LYS A 116 25.75 21.47 -16.12
CA LYS A 116 26.45 21.06 -14.91
C LYS A 116 27.52 20.01 -15.20
N ARG A 117 27.23 19.04 -16.08
CA ARG A 117 28.21 18.03 -16.48
C ARG A 117 29.43 18.66 -17.14
N GLN A 118 29.21 19.57 -18.09
CA GLN A 118 30.30 20.33 -18.72
C GLN A 118 31.11 21.17 -17.72
N ALA A 119 30.44 21.80 -16.75
CA ALA A 119 31.13 22.57 -15.71
C ALA A 119 31.99 21.68 -14.79
N LEU A 120 31.51 20.48 -14.46
CA LEU A 120 32.27 19.48 -13.69
C LEU A 120 33.45 18.93 -14.48
N GLU A 121 33.25 18.59 -15.75
CA GLU A 121 34.31 18.17 -16.68
C GLU A 121 35.41 19.26 -16.75
N ALA A 122 35.03 20.53 -16.92
CA ALA A 122 35.97 21.65 -16.93
C ALA A 122 36.76 21.79 -15.60
N ARG A 123 36.08 21.73 -14.46
CA ARG A 123 36.75 21.76 -13.14
C ARG A 123 37.71 20.58 -12.94
N MET A 124 37.34 19.39 -13.40
CA MET A 124 38.24 18.23 -13.34
C MET A 124 39.45 18.43 -14.23
N THR A 125 39.30 18.99 -15.44
CA THR A 125 40.45 19.31 -16.28
C THR A 125 41.40 20.32 -15.61
N GLU A 126 40.87 21.29 -14.86
CA GLU A 126 41.66 22.25 -14.07
C GLU A 126 42.40 21.56 -12.90
N ILE A 127 41.74 20.65 -12.19
CA ILE A 127 42.35 19.85 -11.11
C ILE A 127 43.46 18.96 -11.68
N LEU A 128 43.20 18.26 -12.78
CA LEU A 128 44.17 17.40 -13.46
C LEU A 128 45.36 18.19 -13.98
N ALA A 129 45.14 19.35 -14.58
CA ALA A 129 46.22 20.25 -14.99
C ALA A 129 47.09 20.69 -13.81
N SER A 130 46.51 20.80 -12.61
CA SER A 130 47.23 21.12 -11.36
C SER A 130 47.90 19.90 -10.72
N ALA A 131 47.50 18.67 -11.07
CA ALA A 131 48.01 17.42 -10.50
C ALA A 131 49.32 16.92 -11.16
N GLY A 132 49.79 17.57 -12.22
CA GLY A 132 51.06 17.26 -12.88
C GLY A 132 50.93 16.45 -14.18
N ALA A 133 51.99 16.45 -14.99
CA ALA A 133 52.03 15.80 -16.29
C ALA A 133 52.23 14.28 -16.14
N GLY A 134 51.21 13.48 -16.45
CA GLY A 134 51.30 12.01 -16.42
C GLY A 134 50.02 11.28 -15.98
N VAL A 135 49.04 12.00 -15.42
CA VAL A 135 47.75 11.42 -15.03
C VAL A 135 46.84 11.29 -16.25
N ASP A 136 46.36 10.08 -16.53
CA ASP A 136 45.42 9.80 -17.61
C ASP A 136 44.05 10.45 -17.33
N THR A 137 43.72 11.48 -18.12
CA THR A 137 42.52 12.31 -17.96
C THR A 137 41.24 11.58 -18.33
N ASP A 138 41.32 10.62 -19.24
CA ASP A 138 40.15 9.90 -19.74
C ASP A 138 39.68 8.86 -18.72
N GLY A 139 40.63 8.24 -18.00
CA GLY A 139 40.33 7.39 -16.85
C GLY A 139 39.58 8.14 -15.75
N ALA A 140 40.08 9.28 -15.30
CA ALA A 140 39.54 10.00 -14.14
C ALA A 140 38.12 10.56 -14.34
N THR A 141 37.71 10.80 -15.58
CA THR A 141 36.38 11.33 -15.93
C THR A 141 35.38 10.24 -16.29
N ASN A 142 35.84 9.03 -16.63
CA ASN A 142 34.99 7.87 -16.84
C ASN A 142 34.38 7.41 -15.50
N GLY A 143 33.05 7.37 -15.44
CA GLY A 143 32.30 6.92 -14.26
C GLY A 143 31.65 8.03 -13.44
N LEU A 144 31.79 9.31 -13.80
CA LEU A 144 31.13 10.43 -13.11
C LEU A 144 29.58 10.37 -13.14
N GLY A 145 29.01 9.56 -14.04
CA GLY A 145 27.57 9.31 -14.11
C GLY A 145 27.13 7.95 -13.53
N GLU A 146 28.06 7.15 -13.02
CA GLU A 146 27.79 5.85 -12.42
C GLU A 146 27.65 5.99 -10.90
N GLU A 147 27.05 4.99 -10.25
CA GLU A 147 27.00 4.94 -8.79
C GLU A 147 28.42 4.79 -8.22
N PHE A 148 28.74 5.60 -7.22
CA PHE A 148 30.07 5.61 -6.61
C PHE A 148 30.32 4.31 -5.85
N ASP A 149 31.22 3.48 -6.38
CA ASP A 149 31.69 2.25 -5.74
C ASP A 149 33.09 2.47 -5.13
N PRO A 150 33.21 2.45 -3.79
CA PRO A 150 34.50 2.67 -3.12
C PRO A 150 35.59 1.72 -3.59
N ALA A 151 35.27 0.45 -3.82
CA ALA A 151 36.27 -0.55 -4.19
C ALA A 151 36.78 -0.36 -5.63
N LYS A 152 35.90 0.08 -6.55
CA LYS A 152 36.31 0.43 -7.92
C LYS A 152 37.12 1.73 -7.93
N HIS A 153 36.66 2.73 -7.17
CA HIS A 153 37.33 4.01 -7.05
C HIS A 153 38.74 3.87 -6.48
N ASP A 154 38.93 3.10 -5.41
CA ASP A 154 40.24 2.88 -4.80
C ASP A 154 41.21 2.17 -5.76
N ARG A 155 40.72 1.20 -6.55
CA ARG A 155 41.54 0.55 -7.58
C ARG A 155 42.01 1.55 -8.64
N HIS A 156 41.09 2.40 -9.09
CA HIS A 156 41.35 3.42 -10.10
C HIS A 156 42.35 4.48 -9.63
N MET A 157 42.21 4.93 -8.38
CA MET A 157 43.14 5.86 -7.75
C MET A 157 44.52 5.24 -7.55
N ALA A 158 44.60 3.97 -7.17
CA ALA A 158 45.88 3.26 -7.04
C ALA A 158 46.58 3.05 -8.38
N GLU A 159 45.83 2.93 -9.48
CA GLU A 159 46.38 2.82 -10.84
C GLU A 159 46.93 4.17 -11.33
N MET A 160 46.19 5.27 -11.13
CA MET A 160 46.62 6.62 -11.55
C MET A 160 47.69 7.24 -10.65
N PHE A 161 47.57 7.07 -9.33
CA PHE A 161 48.45 7.67 -8.32
C PHE A 161 49.22 6.59 -7.56
N GLY A 162 49.74 5.59 -8.29
CA GLY A 162 50.55 4.51 -7.74
C GLY A 162 52.02 4.89 -7.58
N ASP A 163 52.86 3.87 -7.34
CA ASP A 163 54.31 4.04 -7.17
C ASP A 163 54.96 4.77 -8.35
N GLN A 164 54.50 4.54 -9.58
CA GLN A 164 55.02 5.22 -10.79
C GLN A 164 54.80 6.75 -10.77
N TYR A 165 53.71 7.23 -10.16
CA TYR A 165 53.42 8.66 -10.05
C TYR A 165 54.28 9.31 -8.96
N TYR A 166 54.48 8.63 -7.84
CA TYR A 166 55.29 9.14 -6.73
C TYR A 166 56.81 8.97 -6.92
N ASP A 167 57.24 7.97 -7.69
CA ASP A 167 58.64 7.72 -8.02
C ASP A 167 59.12 8.55 -9.23
N ALA A 168 58.21 9.18 -9.98
CA ALA A 168 58.56 10.13 -11.02
C ALA A 168 59.22 11.36 -10.38
N GLU A 169 60.48 11.63 -10.74
CA GLU A 169 61.15 12.87 -10.34
C GLU A 169 60.43 14.07 -10.99
N ASP A 170 59.67 14.82 -10.20
CA ASP A 170 59.11 16.10 -10.63
C ASP A 170 60.27 17.06 -10.97
N GLU A 171 60.55 17.25 -12.26
CA GLU A 171 61.56 18.22 -12.74
C GLU A 171 61.24 19.68 -12.30
N ASP A 172 59.98 19.96 -11.92
CA ASP A 172 59.51 21.24 -11.38
C ASP A 172 59.49 21.31 -9.84
N PHE A 173 59.86 20.25 -9.12
CA PHE A 173 59.89 20.24 -7.66
C PHE A 173 61.10 21.05 -7.14
N ASN A 174 60.87 22.33 -6.83
CA ASN A 174 61.84 23.19 -6.16
C ASN A 174 61.63 23.17 -4.63
N PRO A 175 62.46 22.43 -3.86
CA PRO A 175 62.29 22.31 -2.41
C PRO A 175 62.50 23.64 -1.65
N ASP A 176 63.18 24.64 -2.24
CA ASP A 176 63.40 25.94 -1.62
C ASP A 176 62.16 26.87 -1.66
N ALA A 177 61.17 26.56 -2.50
CA ALA A 177 59.92 27.32 -2.61
C ALA A 177 58.83 26.88 -1.61
N ALA A 178 58.92 25.66 -1.07
CA ALA A 178 57.91 25.06 -0.20
C ALA A 178 57.77 25.73 1.18
N GLY A 179 58.70 26.60 1.58
CA GLY A 179 58.72 27.25 2.90
C GLY A 179 58.00 28.61 3.01
N LYS A 180 57.52 29.21 1.91
CA LYS A 180 56.97 30.58 1.93
C LYS A 180 55.72 30.75 1.07
N GLY A 181 54.62 30.07 1.40
CA GLY A 181 53.44 30.13 0.54
C GLY A 181 52.13 29.64 1.11
N GLY A 182 51.92 29.71 2.43
CA GLY A 182 50.60 29.43 3.02
C GLY A 182 49.57 30.52 2.71
N LYS A 183 49.18 30.69 1.44
CA LYS A 183 47.95 31.42 1.13
C LYS A 183 46.80 30.48 1.43
N ALA A 184 46.08 30.76 2.52
CA ALA A 184 44.83 30.10 2.84
C ALA A 184 43.91 30.15 1.62
N MET A 185 43.74 29.01 0.95
CA MET A 185 42.75 28.85 -0.11
C MET A 185 41.39 29.16 0.52
N LYS A 186 40.79 30.27 0.10
CA LYS A 186 39.48 30.68 0.59
C LYS A 186 38.49 29.62 0.14
N LYS A 187 37.93 28.86 1.09
CA LYS A 187 36.87 27.87 0.80
C LYS A 187 35.85 28.54 -0.13
N PRO A 188 35.56 27.97 -1.31
CA PRO A 188 34.49 28.50 -2.13
C PRO A 188 33.20 28.37 -1.33
N GLU A 189 32.58 29.51 -1.04
CA GLU A 189 31.24 29.63 -0.48
C GLU A 189 30.23 29.28 -1.58
N ALA A 190 30.32 28.06 -2.10
CA ALA A 190 29.31 27.54 -3.00
C ALA A 190 28.19 27.00 -2.11
N GLY A 191 27.10 27.76 -2.02
CA GLY A 191 25.89 27.38 -1.30
C GLY A 191 25.42 25.99 -1.73
N LEU A 192 25.77 25.00 -0.92
CA LEU A 192 25.25 23.64 -1.01
C LEU A 192 23.79 23.56 -0.53
N ASP A 193 23.29 24.65 0.05
CA ASP A 193 21.96 24.74 0.67
C ASP A 193 20.81 24.89 -0.34
N ASP A 194 21.12 25.18 -1.61
CA ASP A 194 20.13 25.39 -2.68
C ASP A 194 19.99 24.19 -3.63
N ILE A 195 20.51 23.01 -3.25
CA ILE A 195 20.17 21.78 -3.96
C ILE A 195 18.80 21.37 -3.44
N PRO A 196 17.70 21.53 -4.22
CA PRO A 196 16.41 21.01 -3.80
C PRO A 196 16.62 19.52 -3.54
N ALA A 197 16.31 19.10 -2.32
CA ALA A 197 16.25 17.69 -1.98
C ALA A 197 15.42 17.04 -3.09
N TYR A 198 16.03 16.09 -3.80
CA TYR A 198 15.30 15.20 -4.69
C TYR A 198 14.37 14.43 -3.74
N GLY A 199 13.20 15.00 -3.46
CA GLY A 199 12.07 14.19 -3.06
C GLY A 199 11.92 13.20 -4.19
N GLU A 200 11.96 11.93 -3.84
CA GLU A 200 11.20 10.95 -4.59
C GLU A 200 9.80 11.57 -4.70
N ASP A 201 9.51 12.19 -5.85
CA ASP A 201 8.16 12.31 -6.31
C ASP A 201 7.73 10.86 -6.49
N GLU A 202 7.36 10.20 -5.39
CA GLU A 202 6.35 9.18 -5.40
C GLU A 202 5.21 9.85 -6.17
N ASP A 203 5.13 9.52 -7.46
CA ASP A 203 3.96 9.73 -8.26
C ASP A 203 2.85 8.96 -7.54
N GLU A 204 2.28 9.57 -6.48
CA GLU A 204 0.90 9.34 -6.12
C GLU A 204 0.15 9.68 -7.41
N ASP A 205 -0.16 8.62 -8.15
CA ASP A 205 -1.24 8.57 -9.09
C ASP A 205 -2.45 9.12 -8.36
N ASP A 206 -2.60 10.43 -8.41
CA ASP A 206 -3.80 11.17 -8.08
C ASP A 206 -4.78 10.85 -9.21
N ASP A 207 -5.20 9.57 -9.24
CA ASP A 207 -6.50 9.08 -9.68
C ASP A 207 -7.55 9.69 -8.73
N ASP A 208 -7.55 11.02 -8.59
CA ASP A 208 -8.74 11.77 -8.24
C ASP A 208 -9.58 11.79 -9.52
N ASP A 209 -10.11 10.60 -9.83
CA ASP A 209 -11.35 10.45 -10.56
C ASP A 209 -12.38 11.21 -9.72
N GLU A 210 -12.48 12.53 -9.99
CA GLU A 210 -13.55 13.37 -9.51
C GLU A 210 -14.87 12.68 -9.96
N ASN A 211 -15.36 11.80 -9.09
CA ASN A 211 -16.76 11.58 -8.82
C ASN A 211 -17.33 12.95 -8.45
N VAL A 212 -17.52 13.79 -9.47
CA VAL A 212 -18.42 14.92 -9.38
C VAL A 212 -19.78 14.30 -9.22
N ASP A 213 -20.20 14.24 -7.96
CA ASP A 213 -21.55 14.01 -7.52
C ASP A 213 -22.54 14.53 -8.56
N ASP A 214 -23.37 13.60 -9.01
CA ASP A 214 -24.60 13.89 -9.73
C ASP A 214 -25.52 14.60 -8.74
N ASP A 215 -25.34 15.92 -8.62
CA ASP A 215 -26.28 16.85 -8.00
C ASP A 215 -27.56 16.84 -8.85
N GLU A 216 -28.37 15.79 -8.66
CA GLU A 216 -29.77 15.77 -9.07
C GLU A 216 -30.50 16.81 -8.23
N GLY A 217 -30.61 18.01 -8.80
CA GLY A 217 -31.42 19.08 -8.23
C GLY A 217 -32.85 18.61 -7.99
N GLU A 218 -33.22 18.59 -6.71
CA GLU A 218 -34.60 18.70 -6.27
C GLU A 218 -35.20 19.98 -6.86
N GLY A 219 -36.32 19.84 -7.57
CA GLY A 219 -37.07 20.95 -8.14
C GLY A 219 -38.44 20.49 -8.59
N GLU A 220 -39.42 20.84 -7.75
CA GLU A 220 -40.88 20.59 -7.79
C GLU A 220 -41.57 20.60 -9.17
#